data_AF-A0A1Y2D1T0-F1
#
_entry.id   AF-A0A1Y2D1T0-F1
#
_cell.length_a   1.000
_cell.length_b   1.000
_cell.length_c   1.000
_cell.angle_alpha   90.00
_cell.angle_beta   90.00
_cell.angle_gamma   90.00
#
_symmetry.space_group_name_H-M   'P 1'
#
loop_
_entity.id
_entity.type
_entity.pdbx_description
1 polymer ?
#
loop_
_entity_poly.entity_id
_entity_poly.type
_entity_poly.pdbx_seq_one_letter_code
_entity_poly.pdbx_strand_id
1 'polypeptide(L)'
;MMIMLCDVEDYETRRAASGALAVLTSHPDACRLLVGDSRGLDMVIGLLFGEEEDANPELIHRGVEICKNIAAVGGALAQRLEAAGVVGLLRKCALSPIKEIQSALLKH
;
A
#
# COMPACT_ATOMS: atom_id res chain seq x y z
N MET A 1 -15.19 -2.53 7.13
CA MET A 1 -14.68 -3.77 7.74
C MET A 1 -13.30 -4.13 7.21
N MET A 2 -13.10 -4.27 5.89
CA MET A 2 -11.80 -4.69 5.33
C MET A 2 -10.61 -3.77 5.65
N ILE A 3 -10.84 -2.45 5.64
CA ILE A 3 -9.81 -1.45 6.00
C ILE A 3 -9.30 -1.68 7.44
N MET A 4 -10.17 -2.09 8.36
CA MET A 4 -9.78 -2.34 9.75
C MET A 4 -8.87 -3.55 9.89
N LEU A 5 -9.10 -4.58 9.07
CA LEU A 5 -8.31 -5.80 9.07
C LEU A 5 -6.93 -5.62 8.44
N CYS A 6 -6.71 -4.53 7.69
CA CYS A 6 -5.40 -4.20 7.13
C CYS A 6 -4.48 -3.49 8.13
N ASP A 7 -4.98 -3.13 9.32
CA ASP A 7 -4.27 -2.38 10.35
C ASP A 7 -4.19 -3.15 11.68
N VAL A 8 -4.48 -4.46 11.67
CA VAL A 8 -4.33 -5.30 12.86
C VAL A 8 -2.89 -5.75 13.05
N GLU A 9 -2.53 -6.04 14.30
CA GLU A 9 -1.19 -6.56 14.66
C GLU A 9 -0.93 -7.95 14.08
N ASP A 10 -1.97 -8.77 13.93
CA ASP A 10 -1.85 -10.12 13.37
C ASP A 10 -1.43 -10.07 11.89
N TYR A 11 -0.19 -10.51 11.63
CA TYR A 11 0.41 -10.46 10.31
C TYR A 11 -0.39 -11.24 9.26
N GLU A 12 -0.89 -12.43 9.58
CA GLU A 12 -1.62 -13.26 8.62
C GLU A 12 -2.95 -12.64 8.21
N THR A 13 -3.67 -12.05 9.16
CA THR A 13 -4.90 -11.31 8.90
C THR A 13 -4.62 -10.07 8.06
N ARG A 14 -3.60 -9.29 8.43
CA ARG A 14 -3.18 -8.11 7.67
C ARG A 14 -2.76 -8.47 6.24
N ARG A 15 -2.03 -9.58 6.07
CA ARG A 15 -1.61 -10.14 4.79
C ARG A 15 -2.82 -10.53 3.94
N ALA A 16 -3.74 -11.33 4.48
CA ALA A 16 -4.94 -11.74 3.76
C ALA A 16 -5.83 -10.54 3.37
N ALA A 17 -6.04 -9.61 4.30
CA ALA A 17 -6.88 -8.43 4.10
C ALA A 17 -6.30 -7.48 3.05
N SER A 18 -5.01 -7.14 3.15
CA SER A 18 -4.34 -6.28 2.16
C SER A 18 -4.33 -6.89 0.76
N GLY A 19 -4.17 -8.22 0.66
CA GLY A 19 -4.23 -8.94 -0.62
C GLY A 19 -5.60 -8.86 -1.28
N ALA A 20 -6.66 -9.15 -0.53
CA ALA A 20 -8.02 -9.04 -1.04
C ALA A 20 -8.42 -7.58 -1.34
N LEU A 21 -7.93 -6.61 -0.57
CA LEU A 21 -8.15 -5.19 -0.86
C LEU A 21 -7.45 -4.73 -2.16
N ALA A 22 -6.25 -5.22 -2.43
CA ALA A 22 -5.56 -4.97 -3.70
C ALA A 22 -6.37 -5.50 -4.90
N VAL A 23 -7.00 -6.66 -4.76
CA VAL A 23 -7.91 -7.20 -5.79
C VAL A 23 -9.18 -6.34 -5.92
N LEU A 24 -9.82 -5.98 -4.80
CA LEU A 24 -11.07 -5.20 -4.81
C LEU A 24 -10.88 -3.82 -5.46
N THR A 25 -9.76 -3.16 -5.18
CA THR A 25 -9.44 -1.83 -5.72
C THR A 25 -9.21 -1.83 -7.24
N SER A 26 -9.10 -2.99 -7.89
CA SER A 26 -9.17 -3.05 -9.36
C SER A 26 -10.48 -2.49 -9.92
N HIS A 27 -11.55 -2.43 -9.12
CA HIS A 27 -12.79 -1.77 -9.49
C HIS A 27 -12.82 -0.30 -9.01
N PRO A 28 -13.10 0.68 -9.91
CA PRO A 28 -13.14 2.10 -9.56
C PRO A 28 -14.02 2.51 -8.37
N ASP A 29 -15.14 1.80 -8.14
CA ASP A 29 -16.04 2.13 -7.03
C ASP A 29 -15.47 1.71 -5.69
N ALA A 30 -14.70 0.62 -5.65
CA ALA A 30 -13.93 0.25 -4.46
C ALA A 30 -12.87 1.31 -4.13
N CYS A 31 -12.20 1.87 -5.14
CA CYS A 31 -11.29 3.00 -4.94
C CYS A 31 -12.01 4.23 -4.37
N ARG A 32 -13.20 4.57 -4.88
CA ARG A 32 -14.01 5.68 -4.38
C ARG A 32 -14.44 5.48 -2.93
N LEU A 33 -14.87 4.27 -2.57
CA LEU A 33 -15.25 3.92 -1.21
C LEU A 33 -14.05 3.97 -0.26
N LEU A 34 -12.90 3.42 -0.70
CA LEU A 34 -11.66 3.42 0.09
C LEU A 34 -11.17 4.83 0.36
N VAL A 35 -11.04 5.66 -0.68
CA VAL A 35 -10.56 7.05 -0.56
C VAL A 35 -11.61 7.96 0.07
N GLY A 36 -12.88 7.56 0.08
CA GLY A 36 -13.98 8.24 0.76
C GLY A 36 -14.02 7.99 2.27
N ASP A 37 -13.43 6.89 2.75
CA ASP A 37 -13.28 6.61 4.18
C ASP A 37 -12.15 7.45 4.77
N SER A 38 -12.41 8.09 5.91
CA SER A 38 -11.44 8.92 6.64
C SER A 38 -10.11 8.24 6.94
N ARG A 39 -10.10 6.90 7.08
CA ARG A 39 -8.91 6.11 7.43
C ARG A 39 -8.37 5.30 6.25
N GLY A 40 -9.06 5.32 5.10
CA GLY A 40 -8.70 4.48 3.97
C GLY A 40 -7.32 4.80 3.41
N LEU A 41 -6.98 6.10 3.32
CA LEU A 41 -5.65 6.52 2.87
C LEU A 41 -4.56 6.26 3.91
N ASP A 42 -4.84 6.51 5.20
CA ASP A 42 -3.89 6.26 6.27
C ASP A 42 -3.48 4.80 6.32
N MET A 43 -4.44 3.88 6.16
CA MET A 43 -4.16 2.46 6.08
C MET A 43 -3.29 2.10 4.86
N VAL A 44 -3.57 2.68 3.68
CA VAL A 44 -2.74 2.46 2.49
C VAL A 44 -1.31 2.98 2.71
N ILE A 45 -1.16 4.12 3.39
CA ILE A 45 0.14 4.66 3.78
C ILE A 45 0.85 3.72 4.76
N GLY A 46 0.13 3.14 5.73
CA GLY A 46 0.67 2.14 6.65
C GLY A 46 1.20 0.89 5.94
N LEU A 47 0.56 0.45 4.85
CA LEU A 47 1.07 -0.65 4.02
C LEU A 47 2.37 -0.29 3.28
N LEU A 48 2.54 0.98 2.89
CA LEU A 48 3.75 1.47 2.21
C LEU A 48 4.90 1.76 3.20
N PHE A 49 4.57 1.98 4.46
CA PHE A 49 5.48 2.43 5.50
C PHE A 49 5.24 1.64 6.78
N GLY A 50 5.59 0.34 6.77
CA GLY A 50 5.78 -0.41 8.01
C GLY A 50 6.99 0.13 8.77
N GLU A 51 7.03 -0.01 10.10
CA GLU A 51 8.25 0.26 10.87
C GLU A 51 9.43 -0.55 10.30
N GLU A 52 10.65 -0.03 10.35
CA GLU A 52 11.81 -0.59 9.60
C GLU A 52 12.15 -2.06 9.94
N GLU A 53 11.70 -2.54 11.11
CA GLU A 53 11.82 -3.95 11.54
C GLU A 53 10.71 -4.85 10.97
N ASP A 54 9.56 -4.29 10.58
CA ASP A 54 8.37 -4.97 10.06
C ASP A 54 8.08 -4.67 8.57
N ALA A 55 9.00 -3.99 7.89
CA ALA A 55 8.91 -3.67 6.47
C ALA A 55 8.87 -4.95 5.62
N ASN A 56 7.65 -5.40 5.33
CA ASN A 56 7.41 -6.64 4.59
C ASN A 56 7.20 -6.34 3.09
N PRO A 57 8.04 -6.88 2.18
CA PRO A 57 7.93 -6.64 0.75
C PRO A 57 6.55 -6.97 0.16
N GLU A 58 5.86 -7.99 0.68
CA GLU A 58 4.53 -8.41 0.23
C GLU A 58 3.47 -7.34 0.56
N LEU A 59 3.53 -6.76 1.76
CA LEU A 59 2.60 -5.70 2.19
C LEU A 59 2.87 -4.39 1.44
N ILE A 60 4.14 -4.04 1.24
CA ILE A 60 4.54 -2.87 0.46
C ILE A 60 4.06 -3.00 -0.98
N HIS A 61 4.29 -4.15 -1.62
CA HIS A 61 3.83 -4.40 -2.98
C HIS A 61 2.31 -4.25 -3.11
N ARG A 62 1.55 -4.72 -2.12
CA ARG A 62 0.09 -4.56 -2.09
C ARG A 62 -0.34 -3.10 -1.89
N GLY A 63 0.34 -2.35 -1.02
CA GLY A 63 0.13 -0.92 -0.88
C GLY A 63 0.38 -0.17 -2.20
N VAL A 64 1.43 -0.54 -2.93
CA VAL A 64 1.76 0.01 -4.25
C VAL A 64 0.66 -0.33 -5.27
N GLU A 65 0.18 -1.58 -5.33
CA GLU A 65 -0.88 -1.98 -6.27
C GLU A 65 -2.19 -1.23 -5.98
N ILE A 66 -2.55 -1.05 -4.70
CA ILE A 66 -3.71 -0.25 -4.30
C ILE A 66 -3.55 1.21 -4.76
N CYS A 67 -2.38 1.82 -4.55
CA CYS A 67 -2.10 3.18 -5.00
C CYS A 67 -2.19 3.33 -6.52
N LYS A 68 -1.64 2.36 -7.26
CA LYS A 68 -1.73 2.29 -8.72
C LYS A 68 -3.18 2.21 -9.18
N ASN A 69 -4.00 1.37 -8.55
CA ASN A 69 -5.41 1.24 -8.87
C ASN A 69 -6.20 2.53 -8.61
N ILE A 70 -5.95 3.21 -7.48
CA ILE A 70 -6.57 4.51 -7.17
C ILE A 70 -6.12 5.57 -8.19
N ALA A 71 -4.82 5.62 -8.51
CA ALA A 71 -4.28 6.57 -9.48
C ALA A 71 -4.84 6.35 -10.89
N ALA A 72 -5.07 5.10 -11.29
CA ALA A 72 -5.66 4.74 -12.58
C ALA A 72 -7.11 5.24 -12.75
N VAL A 73 -7.86 5.42 -11.65
CA VAL A 73 -9.18 6.07 -11.70
C VAL A 73 -9.05 7.56 -12.04
N GLY A 74 -7.95 8.20 -11.64
CA GLY A 74 -7.64 9.59 -11.97
C GLY A 74 -8.50 10.62 -11.24
N GLY A 75 -8.44 11.86 -11.72
CA GLY A 75 -9.22 12.99 -11.20
C GLY A 75 -8.99 13.26 -9.70
N ALA A 76 -10.07 13.48 -8.97
CA ALA A 76 -10.03 13.84 -7.54
C ALA A 76 -9.35 12.76 -6.67
N LEU A 77 -9.37 11.49 -7.08
CA LEU A 77 -8.72 10.41 -6.33
C LEU A 77 -7.20 10.49 -6.43
N ALA A 78 -6.68 10.74 -7.64
CA ALA A 78 -5.24 10.95 -7.85
C ALA A 78 -4.75 12.21 -7.11
N GLN A 79 -5.53 13.30 -7.15
CA GLN A 79 -5.22 14.52 -6.39
C GLN A 79 -5.18 14.28 -4.88
N ARG A 80 -6.07 13.43 -4.35
CA ARG A 80 -6.05 13.04 -2.94
C ARG A 80 -4.79 12.24 -2.56
N LEU A 81 -4.35 11.31 -3.42
CA LEU A 81 -3.08 10.61 -3.19
C LEU A 81 -1.90 11.58 -3.15
N GLU A 82 -1.86 12.54 -4.07
CA GLU A 82 -0.81 13.55 -4.12
C GLU A 82 -0.83 14.44 -2.87
N ALA A 83 -2.01 14.93 -2.47
CA ALA A 83 -2.19 15.74 -1.26
C ALA A 83 -1.80 14.99 0.02
N ALA A 84 -1.98 13.67 0.05
CA ALA A 84 -1.56 12.80 1.16
C ALA A 84 -0.05 12.45 1.14
N GLY A 85 0.72 12.96 0.17
CA GLY A 85 2.17 12.74 0.08
C GLY A 85 2.57 11.36 -0.42
N VAL A 86 1.63 10.56 -0.95
CA VAL A 86 1.86 9.17 -1.39
C VAL A 86 2.93 9.09 -2.48
N VAL A 87 3.02 10.09 -3.36
CA VAL A 87 4.03 10.14 -4.43
C VAL A 87 5.46 10.08 -3.86
N GLY A 88 5.71 10.77 -2.74
CA GLY A 88 7.00 10.75 -2.07
C GLY A 88 7.31 9.38 -1.46
N LEU A 89 6.29 8.71 -0.90
CA LEU A 89 6.43 7.36 -0.35
C LEU A 89 6.71 6.33 -1.44
N LEU A 90 5.97 6.37 -2.55
CA LEU A 90 6.20 5.49 -3.70
C LEU A 90 7.60 5.67 -4.29
N ARG A 91 8.11 6.91 -4.33
CA ARG A 91 9.50 7.17 -4.74
C ARG A 91 10.49 6.52 -3.78
N LYS A 92 10.27 6.58 -2.46
CA LYS A 92 11.10 5.88 -1.48
C LYS A 92 11.04 4.37 -1.71
N CYS A 93 9.86 3.77 -1.88
CA CYS A 93 9.71 2.34 -2.16
C CYS A 93 10.48 1.91 -3.42
N ALA A 94 10.46 2.73 -4.49
CA ALA A 94 11.16 2.43 -5.74
C ALA A 94 12.69 2.56 -5.64
N LEU A 95 13.18 3.39 -4.72
CA LEU A 95 14.61 3.67 -4.53
C LEU A 95 15.23 2.88 -3.37
N SER A 96 14.42 2.35 -2.47
CA SER A 96 14.89 1.50 -1.39
C SER A 96 15.39 0.19 -1.97
N PRO A 97 16.65 -0.21 -1.71
CA PRO A 97 17.10 -1.54 -2.06
C PRO A 97 16.25 -2.54 -1.27
N ILE A 98 15.44 -3.33 -1.98
CA ILE A 98 14.76 -4.47 -1.38
C ILE A 98 15.88 -5.30 -0.74
N LYS A 99 15.83 -5.54 0.58
CA LYS A 99 16.86 -6.30 1.31
C LYS A 99 17.16 -7.66 0.64
N GLU A 100 16.20 -8.21 -0.10
CA GLU A 100 16.34 -9.40 -0.94
C GLU A 100 17.40 -9.22 -2.07
N ILE A 101 17.45 -8.05 -2.73
CA ILE A 101 18.45 -7.71 -3.74
C ILE A 101 19.85 -7.57 -3.10
N GLN A 102 19.94 -6.97 -1.91
CA GLN A 102 21.21 -6.87 -1.18
C GLN A 102 21.72 -8.25 -0.72
N SER A 103 20.82 -9.13 -0.26
CA SER A 103 21.19 -10.50 0.14
C SER A 103 21.67 -11.37 -1.03
N ALA A 104 21.21 -11.08 -2.26
CA ALA A 104 21.65 -11.76 -3.47
C ALA A 104 23.01 -11.24 -3.98
N LEU A 105 23.33 -9.96 -3.74
CA LEU A 105 24.58 -9.33 -4.17
C LEU A 105 25.77 -9.58 -3.22
N LEU A 106 25.54 -9.98 -1.97
CA LEU A 106 26.59 -10.27 -0.97
C LEU A 106 27.05 -11.74 -0.94
N LYS A 107 26.53 -12.59 -1.84
CA LYS A 107 26.88 -14.03 -1.93
C LYS A 107 27.93 -14.37 -3.00
N HIS A 108 28.61 -13.37 -3.57
CA HIS A 108 29.66 -13.57 -4.58
C HIS A 108 30.92 -12.78 -4.26
#